data_AF-A0A423P9B9-F1
#
_entry.id   AF-A0A423P9B9-F1
#
_cell.length_a   1.000
_cell.length_b   1.000
_cell.length_c   1.000
_cell.angle_alpha   90.00
_cell.angle_beta   90.00
_cell.angle_gamma   90.00
#
_symmetry.space_group_name_H-M   'P 1'
#
loop_
_entity.id
_entity.type
_entity.pdbx_description
1 polymer ?
#
loop_
_entity_poly.entity_id
_entity_poly.type
_entity_poly.pdbx_seq_one_letter_code
_entity_poly.pdbx_strand_id
1 'polypeptide(L)'
;MAEDDCKEITVSAQVDRCVEAARKEADTQLNASYKKLLGRFEAQQRRDPEQGKALVAMARESQRAWIKLRDTTCPLEATEIEPGVAAHVTTINNCMARMSLERAAYLDTIVADEPGNVVDFNKVYLSGSQRFGDVVARYVSTFGSPCLTLQILAPNGGWRVLSSKRFCSFDGKSFWNGYASALFEDHAFAADGLHLTLSLFELRGEGEKRFACVIPIQNERIKELKCGAPEPGA
;
A
#
# COMPACT_ATOMS: atom_id res chain seq x y z
N MET A 1 -18.62 11.75 -15.74
CA MET A 1 -20.01 11.29 -15.57
C MET A 1 -20.16 9.78 -15.84
N ALA A 2 -19.15 8.95 -15.58
CA ALA A 2 -19.20 7.49 -15.84
C ALA A 2 -19.02 6.61 -14.58
N GLU A 3 -18.59 7.19 -13.46
CA GLU A 3 -18.33 6.44 -12.20
C GLU A 3 -19.59 5.99 -11.46
N ASP A 4 -20.72 6.69 -11.65
CA ASP A 4 -21.95 6.41 -10.90
C ASP A 4 -22.78 5.28 -11.53
N ASP A 5 -22.68 5.11 -12.85
CA ASP A 5 -23.48 4.17 -13.66
C ASP A 5 -22.96 2.71 -13.58
N CYS A 6 -21.81 2.48 -12.92
CA CYS A 6 -21.19 1.17 -12.72
C CYS A 6 -21.32 0.64 -11.29
N LYS A 7 -21.95 1.40 -10.39
CA LYS A 7 -22.27 0.95 -9.03
C LYS A 7 -23.56 0.16 -8.96
N GLU A 8 -24.52 0.46 -9.84
CA GLU A 8 -25.77 -0.29 -10.00
C GLU A 8 -25.89 -0.84 -11.43
N ILE A 9 -25.66 -2.14 -11.57
CA ILE A 9 -25.81 -2.83 -12.86
C ILE A 9 -27.27 -3.27 -13.01
N THR A 10 -27.98 -2.72 -13.99
CA THR A 10 -29.40 -3.02 -14.24
C THR A 10 -29.62 -3.79 -15.55
N VAL A 11 -28.66 -3.77 -16.49
CA VAL A 11 -28.72 -4.52 -17.76
C VAL A 11 -27.35 -5.06 -18.18
N SER A 12 -27.32 -6.14 -18.96
CA SER A 12 -26.08 -6.81 -19.40
C SER A 12 -25.13 -5.91 -20.21
N ALA A 13 -25.66 -5.00 -21.03
CA ALA A 13 -24.85 -4.05 -21.79
C ALA A 13 -24.11 -3.01 -20.93
N GLN A 14 -24.55 -2.77 -19.68
CA GLN A 14 -23.80 -1.95 -18.71
C GLN A 14 -22.60 -2.72 -18.17
N VAL A 15 -22.69 -4.05 -18.01
CA VAL A 15 -21.58 -4.90 -17.55
C VAL A 15 -20.38 -4.74 -18.46
N ASP A 16 -20.56 -4.89 -19.77
CA ASP A 16 -19.45 -4.84 -20.73
C ASP A 16 -18.74 -3.48 -20.70
N ARG A 17 -19.50 -2.37 -20.62
CA ARG A 17 -18.93 -1.01 -20.54
C ARG A 17 -18.17 -0.79 -19.24
N CYS A 18 -18.73 -1.22 -18.12
CA CYS A 18 -18.11 -1.08 -16.81
C CYS A 18 -16.84 -1.92 -16.69
N VAL A 19 -16.85 -3.13 -17.25
CA VAL A 19 -15.68 -4.01 -17.28
C VAL A 19 -14.59 -3.43 -18.20
N GLU A 20 -14.95 -2.85 -19.35
CA GLU A 20 -13.98 -2.14 -20.20
C GLU A 20 -13.37 -0.92 -19.48
N ALA A 21 -14.19 -0.15 -18.77
CA ALA A 21 -13.73 0.99 -17.97
C ALA A 21 -12.79 0.53 -16.85
N ALA A 22 -13.16 -0.50 -16.09
CA ALA A 22 -12.34 -1.08 -15.04
C ALA A 22 -10.99 -1.62 -15.57
N ARG A 23 -10.98 -2.26 -16.75
CA ARG A 23 -9.76 -2.69 -17.42
C ARG A 23 -8.85 -1.49 -17.77
N LYS A 24 -9.41 -0.41 -18.31
CA LYS A 24 -8.66 0.82 -18.64
C LYS A 24 -8.10 1.49 -17.39
N GLU A 25 -8.86 1.53 -16.31
CA GLU A 25 -8.42 2.06 -15.02
C GLU A 25 -7.29 1.21 -14.43
N ALA A 26 -7.43 -0.12 -14.45
CA ALA A 26 -6.38 -1.04 -14.01
C ALA A 26 -5.08 -0.89 -14.83
N ASP A 27 -5.17 -0.74 -16.16
CA ASP A 27 -4.02 -0.44 -17.02
C ASP A 27 -3.38 0.92 -16.68
N THR A 28 -4.20 1.93 -16.36
CA THR A 28 -3.72 3.25 -15.93
C THR A 28 -2.95 3.15 -14.62
N GLN A 29 -3.49 2.42 -13.64
CA GLN A 29 -2.85 2.18 -12.35
C GLN A 29 -1.54 1.40 -12.51
N LEU A 30 -1.53 0.33 -13.32
CA LEU A 30 -0.33 -0.43 -13.63
C LEU A 30 0.78 0.46 -14.19
N ASN A 31 0.46 1.32 -15.16
CA ASN A 31 1.41 2.26 -15.75
C ASN A 31 1.93 3.28 -14.74
N ALA A 32 1.08 3.73 -13.81
CA ALA A 32 1.49 4.62 -12.74
C ALA A 32 2.48 3.94 -11.78
N SER A 33 2.18 2.73 -11.29
CA SER A 33 3.08 1.96 -10.42
C SER A 33 4.40 1.60 -11.12
N TYR A 34 4.35 1.27 -12.41
CA TYR A 34 5.55 1.03 -13.22
C TYR A 34 6.45 2.27 -13.34
N LYS A 35 5.87 3.44 -13.63
CA LYS A 35 6.63 4.71 -13.68
C LYS A 35 7.27 5.05 -12.34
N LYS A 36 6.56 4.82 -11.23
CA LYS A 36 7.12 5.02 -9.88
C LYS A 36 8.32 4.12 -9.64
N LEU A 37 8.23 2.83 -9.98
CA LEU A 37 9.34 1.89 -9.85
C LEU A 37 10.60 2.36 -10.61
N LEU A 38 10.44 2.80 -11.86
CA LEU A 38 11.59 3.29 -12.64
C LEU A 38 12.23 4.51 -11.97
N GLY A 39 11.41 5.45 -11.51
CA GLY A 39 11.90 6.63 -10.78
C GLY A 39 12.63 6.27 -9.49
N ARG A 40 12.19 5.23 -8.77
CA ARG A 40 12.89 4.74 -7.56
C ARG A 40 14.26 4.17 -7.86
N PHE A 41 14.42 3.38 -8.92
CA PHE A 41 15.74 2.85 -9.29
C PHE A 41 16.72 3.96 -9.65
N GLU A 42 16.27 4.97 -10.39
CA GLU A 42 17.10 6.13 -10.72
C GLU A 42 17.44 6.96 -9.48
N ALA A 43 16.47 7.19 -8.59
CA ALA A 43 16.67 8.02 -7.39
C ALA A 43 17.57 7.36 -6.34
N GLN A 44 17.46 6.05 -6.12
CA GLN A 44 18.27 5.35 -5.10
C GLN A 44 19.71 5.12 -5.56
N GLN A 45 19.95 5.04 -6.86
CA GLN A 45 21.27 4.82 -7.45
C GLN A 45 21.95 6.12 -7.90
N ARG A 46 21.67 7.25 -7.23
CA ARG A 46 22.32 8.55 -7.52
C ARG A 46 23.86 8.51 -7.47
N ARG A 47 24.43 7.61 -6.67
CA ARG A 47 25.89 7.43 -6.53
C ARG A 47 26.49 6.46 -7.56
N ASP A 48 25.65 5.64 -8.19
CA ASP A 48 26.05 4.73 -9.28
C ASP A 48 24.96 4.72 -10.39
N PRO A 49 24.97 5.71 -11.29
CA PRO A 49 23.96 5.84 -12.32
C PRO A 49 23.90 4.65 -13.29
N GLU A 50 25.01 3.94 -13.49
CA GLU A 50 25.05 2.77 -14.39
C GLU A 50 24.29 1.59 -13.77
N GLN A 51 24.41 1.39 -12.45
CA GLN A 51 23.57 0.43 -11.73
C GLN A 51 22.08 0.79 -11.82
N GLY A 52 21.73 2.07 -11.69
CA GLY A 52 20.36 2.55 -11.89
C GLY A 52 19.80 2.21 -13.28
N LYS A 53 20.58 2.45 -14.33
CA LYS A 53 20.20 2.10 -15.72
C LYS A 53 20.02 0.60 -15.91
N ALA A 54 20.89 -0.22 -15.32
CA ALA A 54 20.79 -1.68 -15.40
C ALA A 54 19.47 -2.18 -14.76
N LEU A 55 19.11 -1.67 -13.58
CA LEU A 55 17.85 -2.00 -12.91
C LEU A 55 16.62 -1.58 -13.72
N VAL A 56 16.66 -0.38 -14.33
CA VAL A 56 15.60 0.09 -15.25
C VAL A 56 15.47 -0.83 -16.47
N ALA A 57 16.58 -1.29 -17.05
CA ALA A 57 16.58 -2.22 -18.18
C ALA A 57 15.95 -3.57 -17.81
N MET A 58 16.32 -4.12 -16.64
CA MET A 58 15.72 -5.35 -16.10
C MET A 58 14.21 -5.20 -15.87
N ALA A 59 13.78 -4.08 -15.29
CA ALA A 59 12.36 -3.80 -15.05
C ALA A 59 11.55 -3.68 -16.36
N ARG A 60 12.13 -3.04 -17.39
CA ARG A 60 11.54 -2.98 -18.73
C ARG A 60 11.36 -4.36 -19.35
N GLU A 61 12.37 -5.22 -19.24
CA GLU A 61 12.30 -6.59 -19.77
C GLU A 61 11.26 -7.43 -19.04
N SER A 62 11.28 -7.43 -17.70
CA SER A 62 10.29 -8.12 -16.87
C SER A 62 8.87 -7.67 -17.20
N GLN A 63 8.65 -6.36 -17.37
CA GLN A 63 7.32 -5.84 -17.67
C GLN A 63 6.82 -6.25 -19.07
N ARG A 64 7.69 -6.25 -20.10
CA ARG A 64 7.32 -6.76 -21.43
C ARG A 64 6.95 -8.24 -21.41
N ALA A 65 7.74 -9.05 -20.71
CA ALA A 65 7.47 -10.47 -20.56
C ALA A 65 6.14 -10.71 -19.81
N TRP A 66 5.89 -9.94 -18.76
CA TRP A 66 4.65 -10.02 -17.99
C TRP A 66 3.40 -9.61 -18.82
N ILE A 67 3.50 -8.58 -19.68
CA ILE A 67 2.40 -8.22 -20.58
C ILE A 67 2.06 -9.39 -21.50
N LYS A 68 3.09 -10.03 -22.09
CA LYS A 68 2.90 -11.23 -22.91
C LYS A 68 2.25 -12.37 -22.11
N LEU A 69 2.67 -12.60 -20.88
CA LEU A 69 2.03 -13.57 -19.99
C LEU A 69 0.54 -13.25 -19.82
N ARG A 70 0.19 -12.04 -19.39
CA ARG A 70 -1.22 -11.62 -19.23
C ARG A 70 -2.03 -11.84 -20.49
N ASP A 71 -1.56 -11.32 -21.61
CA ASP A 71 -2.31 -11.30 -22.87
C ASP A 71 -2.45 -12.71 -23.47
N THR A 72 -1.56 -13.65 -23.13
CA THR A 72 -1.67 -15.07 -23.50
C THR A 72 -2.44 -15.91 -22.49
N THR A 73 -2.48 -15.52 -21.22
CA THR A 73 -3.22 -16.20 -20.16
C THR A 73 -4.71 -15.89 -20.19
N CYS A 74 -5.11 -14.62 -20.35
CA CYS A 74 -6.51 -14.25 -20.24
C CYS A 74 -7.47 -14.91 -21.25
N PRO A 75 -7.06 -15.22 -22.49
CA PRO A 75 -7.88 -16.04 -23.39
C PRO A 75 -8.16 -17.45 -22.87
N LEU A 76 -7.27 -18.02 -22.04
CA LEU A 76 -7.48 -19.36 -21.46
C LEU A 76 -8.71 -19.41 -20.55
N GLU A 77 -8.99 -18.32 -19.84
CA GLU A 77 -10.16 -18.18 -18.95
C GLU A 77 -11.49 -18.09 -19.73
N ALA A 78 -11.45 -17.87 -21.04
CA ALA A 78 -12.63 -17.75 -21.90
C ALA A 78 -12.80 -18.91 -22.90
N THR A 79 -12.03 -20.00 -22.76
CA THR A 79 -12.00 -21.12 -23.72
C THR A 79 -13.33 -21.85 -23.90
N GLU A 80 -14.21 -21.82 -22.90
CA GLU A 80 -15.54 -22.41 -22.96
C GLU A 80 -16.61 -21.44 -23.54
N ILE A 81 -16.21 -20.22 -23.90
CA ILE A 81 -17.11 -19.17 -24.40
C ILE A 81 -16.84 -18.95 -25.88
N GLU A 82 -17.90 -18.87 -26.68
CA GLU A 82 -17.79 -18.60 -28.12
C GLU A 82 -17.03 -17.29 -28.41
N PRO A 83 -15.97 -17.31 -29.23
CA PRO A 83 -15.22 -16.11 -29.56
C PRO A 83 -16.10 -15.04 -30.22
N GLY A 84 -15.92 -13.79 -29.80
CA GLY A 84 -16.60 -12.62 -30.39
C GLY A 84 -17.94 -12.25 -29.75
N VAL A 85 -18.50 -13.09 -28.87
CA VAL A 85 -19.68 -12.71 -28.06
C VAL A 85 -19.27 -11.81 -26.88
N ALA A 86 -20.21 -10.99 -26.41
CA ALA A 86 -19.98 -10.06 -25.29
C ALA A 86 -19.38 -10.73 -24.05
N ALA A 87 -19.90 -11.91 -23.66
CA ALA A 87 -19.40 -12.67 -22.53
C ALA A 87 -17.91 -13.07 -22.67
N HIS A 88 -17.45 -13.40 -23.87
CA HIS A 88 -16.05 -13.76 -24.13
C HIS A 88 -15.14 -12.54 -23.89
N VAL A 89 -15.52 -11.38 -24.44
CA VAL A 89 -14.77 -10.12 -24.27
C VAL A 89 -14.76 -9.69 -22.79
N THR A 90 -15.90 -9.79 -22.11
CA THR A 90 -16.04 -9.43 -20.70
C THR A 90 -15.21 -10.32 -19.78
N THR A 91 -15.17 -11.63 -20.01
CA THR A 91 -14.30 -12.56 -19.27
C THR A 91 -12.82 -12.20 -19.43
N ILE A 92 -12.38 -11.93 -20.67
CA ILE A 92 -10.98 -11.53 -20.93
C ILE A 92 -10.65 -10.20 -20.24
N ASN A 93 -11.52 -9.20 -20.36
CA ASN A 93 -11.29 -7.88 -19.77
C ASN A 93 -11.23 -7.94 -18.23
N ASN A 94 -12.05 -8.77 -17.60
CA ASN A 94 -12.00 -9.01 -16.15
C ASN A 94 -10.65 -9.63 -15.73
N CYS A 95 -10.18 -10.64 -16.47
CA CYS A 95 -8.85 -11.21 -16.23
C CYS A 95 -7.75 -10.16 -16.37
N MET A 96 -7.78 -9.37 -17.46
CA MET A 96 -6.77 -8.34 -17.69
C MET A 96 -6.77 -7.27 -16.59
N ALA A 97 -7.94 -6.86 -16.11
CA ALA A 97 -8.08 -5.90 -15.01
C ALA A 97 -7.46 -6.47 -13.72
N ARG A 98 -7.86 -7.70 -13.34
CA ARG A 98 -7.33 -8.39 -12.15
C ARG A 98 -5.82 -8.53 -12.19
N MET A 99 -5.27 -9.11 -13.26
CA MET A 99 -3.81 -9.29 -13.38
C MET A 99 -3.07 -7.94 -13.37
N SER A 100 -3.61 -6.90 -14.00
CA SER A 100 -2.97 -5.58 -14.04
C SER A 100 -2.94 -4.91 -12.66
N LEU A 101 -4.00 -5.06 -11.86
CA LEU A 101 -4.02 -4.59 -10.47
C LEU A 101 -3.05 -5.39 -9.58
N GLU A 102 -3.01 -6.71 -9.71
CA GLU A 102 -2.06 -7.56 -8.98
C GLU A 102 -0.61 -7.18 -9.31
N ARG A 103 -0.31 -6.94 -10.58
CA ARG A 103 1.00 -6.50 -11.02
C ARG A 103 1.32 -5.10 -10.53
N ALA A 104 0.38 -4.16 -10.56
CA ALA A 104 0.56 -2.82 -10.02
C ALA A 104 0.97 -2.89 -8.54
N ALA A 105 0.22 -3.66 -7.74
CA ALA A 105 0.52 -3.88 -6.33
C ALA A 105 1.91 -4.51 -6.13
N TYR A 106 2.27 -5.54 -6.91
CA TYR A 106 3.60 -6.14 -6.89
C TYR A 106 4.72 -5.14 -7.20
N LEU A 107 4.57 -4.34 -8.27
CA LEU A 107 5.57 -3.33 -8.65
C LEU A 107 5.74 -2.26 -7.56
N ASP A 108 4.66 -1.89 -6.87
CA ASP A 108 4.71 -0.97 -5.73
C ASP A 108 5.46 -1.55 -4.52
N THR A 109 5.63 -2.88 -4.45
CA THR A 109 6.50 -3.50 -3.43
C THR A 109 7.98 -3.56 -3.80
N ILE A 110 8.31 -3.44 -5.10
CA ILE A 110 9.71 -3.50 -5.52
C ILE A 110 10.35 -2.17 -5.19
N VAL A 111 11.28 -2.22 -4.23
CA VAL A 111 12.04 -1.09 -3.71
C VAL A 111 11.07 -0.04 -3.13
N ALA A 112 11.04 0.13 -1.82
CA ALA A 112 10.13 1.11 -1.23
C ALA A 112 10.62 2.55 -1.48
N ASP A 113 9.68 3.51 -1.63
CA ASP A 113 9.99 4.95 -1.83
C ASP A 113 10.88 5.53 -0.72
N GLU A 114 10.77 4.94 0.48
CA GLU A 114 11.72 5.01 1.58
C GLU A 114 11.91 3.60 2.15
N PRO A 115 13.01 3.27 2.86
CA PRO A 115 13.18 1.96 3.45
C PRO A 115 11.96 1.60 4.32
N GLY A 116 11.01 0.80 3.82
CA GLY A 116 9.89 0.19 4.57
C GLY A 116 8.43 0.54 4.23
N ASN A 117 8.07 1.00 3.02
CA ASN A 117 6.65 0.98 2.59
C ASN A 117 6.09 -0.44 2.36
N VAL A 118 6.94 -1.45 2.32
CA VAL A 118 6.54 -2.86 2.26
C VAL A 118 6.72 -3.48 3.63
N VAL A 119 5.62 -4.00 4.17
CA VAL A 119 5.65 -4.78 5.42
C VAL A 119 6.18 -6.17 5.08
N ASP A 120 7.33 -6.52 5.66
CA ASP A 120 7.81 -7.91 5.66
C ASP A 120 6.97 -8.73 6.65
N PHE A 121 5.99 -9.46 6.13
CA PHE A 121 5.06 -10.23 6.94
C PHE A 121 5.73 -11.38 7.73
N ASN A 122 6.95 -11.79 7.36
CA ASN A 122 7.70 -12.79 8.12
C ASN A 122 8.36 -12.22 9.38
N LYS A 123 8.35 -10.90 9.55
CA LYS A 123 8.97 -10.21 10.69
C LYS A 123 7.95 -9.56 11.62
N VAL A 124 6.66 -9.74 11.36
CA VAL A 124 5.61 -9.12 12.18
C VAL A 124 5.61 -9.73 13.57
N TYR A 125 5.76 -8.89 14.59
CA TYR A 125 5.67 -9.33 15.99
C TYR A 125 4.42 -8.79 16.69
N LEU A 126 3.84 -7.70 16.18
CA LEU A 126 2.62 -7.12 16.71
C LEU A 126 1.77 -6.57 15.57
N SER A 127 0.47 -6.86 15.63
CA SER A 127 -0.51 -6.34 14.70
C SER A 127 -1.87 -6.30 15.37
N GLY A 128 -2.69 -5.33 15.01
CA GLY A 128 -4.10 -5.23 15.42
C GLY A 128 -4.92 -4.55 14.35
N SER A 129 -6.23 -4.77 14.35
CA SER A 129 -7.13 -4.21 13.33
C SER A 129 -8.50 -3.85 13.86
N GLN A 130 -9.12 -2.82 13.28
CA GLN A 130 -10.46 -2.34 13.62
C GLN A 130 -11.18 -1.92 12.33
N ARG A 131 -12.49 -2.18 12.25
CA ARG A 131 -13.33 -1.67 11.17
C ARG A 131 -13.65 -0.18 11.37
N PHE A 132 -13.52 0.61 10.31
CA PHE A 132 -13.90 2.02 10.26
C PHE A 132 -14.84 2.20 9.05
N GLY A 133 -16.15 2.16 9.27
CA GLY A 133 -17.12 2.17 8.17
C GLY A 133 -16.93 0.96 7.26
N ASP A 134 -16.63 1.22 5.98
CA ASP A 134 -16.45 0.20 4.95
C ASP A 134 -15.00 -0.29 4.78
N VAL A 135 -14.06 0.33 5.48
CA VAL A 135 -12.65 -0.05 5.46
C VAL A 135 -12.21 -0.70 6.78
N VAL A 136 -11.07 -1.38 6.75
CA VAL A 136 -10.42 -1.92 7.95
C VAL A 136 -9.08 -1.24 8.12
N ALA A 137 -8.85 -0.64 9.29
CA ALA A 137 -7.55 -0.16 9.68
C ALA A 137 -6.75 -1.29 10.33
N ARG A 138 -5.46 -1.38 10.01
CA ARG A 138 -4.52 -2.33 10.61
C ARG A 138 -3.20 -1.64 10.93
N TYR A 139 -2.70 -1.79 12.15
CA TYR A 139 -1.31 -1.44 12.45
C TYR A 139 -0.44 -2.69 12.46
N VAL A 140 0.84 -2.52 12.10
CA VAL A 140 1.82 -3.60 12.04
C VAL A 140 3.18 -3.07 12.52
N SER A 141 3.80 -3.82 13.42
CA SER A 141 5.18 -3.61 13.87
C SER A 141 6.02 -4.84 13.53
N THR A 142 7.24 -4.61 13.04
CA THR A 142 8.14 -5.67 12.56
C THR A 142 9.47 -5.67 13.30
N PHE A 143 10.03 -6.86 13.50
CA PHE A 143 11.35 -7.03 14.09
C PHE A 143 12.42 -6.32 13.26
N GLY A 144 13.37 -5.70 13.95
CA GLY A 144 14.46 -4.96 13.33
C GLY A 144 14.04 -3.62 12.73
N SER A 145 12.83 -3.12 13.02
CA SER A 145 12.41 -1.76 12.67
C SER A 145 11.82 -1.03 13.88
N PRO A 146 12.23 0.22 14.14
CA PRO A 146 11.63 1.04 15.19
C PRO A 146 10.39 1.81 14.70
N CYS A 147 9.88 1.49 13.50
CA CYS A 147 8.79 2.22 12.89
C CYS A 147 7.46 1.47 13.02
N LEU A 148 6.38 2.22 13.21
CA LEU A 148 5.01 1.70 13.14
C LEU A 148 4.45 1.90 11.73
N THR A 149 3.86 0.84 11.16
CA THR A 149 3.13 0.95 9.89
C THR A 149 1.63 0.87 10.16
N LEU A 150 0.85 1.81 9.63
CA LEU A 150 -0.60 1.82 9.65
C LEU A 150 -1.13 1.67 8.23
N GLN A 151 -2.13 0.82 8.02
CA GLN A 151 -2.71 0.52 6.72
C GLN A 151 -4.23 0.58 6.77
N ILE A 152 -4.84 1.01 5.66
CA ILE A 152 -6.28 0.94 5.40
C ILE A 152 -6.50 -0.12 4.33
N LEU A 153 -7.39 -1.08 4.60
CA LEU A 153 -7.65 -2.25 3.76
C LEU A 153 -9.09 -2.20 3.26
N ALA A 154 -9.32 -2.68 2.04
CA ALA A 154 -10.66 -2.89 1.50
C ALA A 154 -11.14 -4.33 1.78
N PRO A 155 -11.99 -4.57 2.79
CA PRO A 155 -12.46 -5.93 3.11
C PRO A 155 -13.22 -6.59 1.95
N ASN A 156 -13.98 -5.81 1.17
CA ASN A 156 -14.73 -6.29 0.01
C ASN A 156 -13.90 -6.31 -1.29
N GLY A 157 -12.66 -5.82 -1.24
CA GLY A 157 -11.75 -5.71 -2.40
C GLY A 157 -10.58 -6.68 -2.31
N GLY A 158 -10.77 -7.87 -1.73
CA GLY A 158 -9.71 -8.86 -1.55
C GLY A 158 -8.62 -8.41 -0.57
N TRP A 159 -8.97 -7.58 0.42
CA TRP A 159 -8.03 -7.05 1.42
C TRP A 159 -6.88 -6.21 0.87
N ARG A 160 -7.04 -5.66 -0.36
CA ARG A 160 -6.05 -4.75 -0.94
C ARG A 160 -5.78 -3.56 0.00
N VAL A 161 -4.52 -3.14 0.06
CA VAL A 161 -4.09 -1.96 0.81
C VAL A 161 -4.53 -0.72 0.03
N LEU A 162 -5.48 0.04 0.57
CA LEU A 162 -5.98 1.31 0.03
C LEU A 162 -5.06 2.49 0.39
N SER A 163 -4.52 2.46 1.61
CA SER A 163 -3.59 3.47 2.13
C SER A 163 -2.59 2.81 3.07
N SER A 164 -1.36 3.29 3.06
CA SER A 164 -0.32 2.85 3.97
C SER A 164 0.47 4.07 4.41
N LYS A 165 0.77 4.17 5.70
CA LYS A 165 1.61 5.20 6.25
C LYS A 165 2.52 4.63 7.31
N ARG A 166 3.77 5.08 7.29
CA ARG A 166 4.78 4.64 8.24
C ARG A 166 5.27 5.79 9.09
N PHE A 167 5.37 5.56 10.38
CA PHE A 167 5.82 6.52 11.37
C PHE A 167 7.22 6.10 11.83
N CYS A 168 8.23 6.83 11.35
CA CYS A 168 9.66 6.54 11.58
C CYS A 168 10.41 7.72 12.22
N SER A 169 9.71 8.77 12.61
CA SER A 169 10.28 9.98 13.18
C SER A 169 9.29 10.68 14.11
N PHE A 170 9.83 11.47 15.03
CA PHE A 170 9.08 12.35 15.90
C PHE A 170 9.94 13.59 16.17
N ASP A 171 9.32 14.76 16.27
CA ASP A 171 10.00 16.05 16.54
C ASP A 171 11.22 16.31 15.61
N GLY A 172 11.07 15.98 14.32
CA GLY A 172 12.13 16.15 13.32
C GLY A 172 13.30 15.16 13.41
N LYS A 173 13.34 14.27 14.40
CA LYS A 173 14.37 13.25 14.60
C LYS A 173 13.90 11.88 14.11
N SER A 174 14.79 11.13 13.45
CA SER A 174 14.53 9.76 13.01
C SER A 174 14.64 8.78 14.18
N PHE A 175 13.77 7.76 14.22
CA PHE A 175 13.83 6.68 15.22
C PHE A 175 15.04 5.75 15.04
N TRP A 176 15.68 5.78 13.87
CA TRP A 176 16.84 4.92 13.60
C TRP A 176 18.14 5.45 14.21
N ASN A 177 18.26 6.77 14.35
CA ASN A 177 19.54 7.40 14.71
C ASN A 177 19.42 8.69 15.52
N GLY A 178 18.20 9.19 15.74
CA GLY A 178 17.95 10.40 16.53
C GLY A 178 17.64 10.11 18.01
N TYR A 179 17.36 8.85 18.33
CA TYR A 179 17.01 8.37 19.67
C TYR A 179 17.81 7.10 19.99
N ALA A 180 18.04 6.84 21.28
CA ALA A 180 18.62 5.59 21.75
C ALA A 180 17.62 4.42 21.60
N SER A 181 16.33 4.71 21.80
CA SER A 181 15.22 3.81 21.54
C SER A 181 13.94 4.62 21.25
N ALA A 182 13.08 4.07 20.40
CA ALA A 182 11.74 4.57 20.13
C ALA A 182 10.78 3.38 20.05
N LEU A 183 9.77 3.37 20.90
CA LEU A 183 8.83 2.27 21.07
C LEU A 183 7.40 2.78 20.95
N PHE A 184 6.58 2.03 20.23
CA PHE A 184 5.13 2.20 20.21
C PHE A 184 4.51 1.14 21.12
N GLU A 185 3.76 1.59 22.12
CA GLU A 185 3.17 0.76 23.19
C GLU A 185 1.65 1.03 23.29
N ASP A 186 0.94 0.20 24.05
CA ASP A 186 -0.47 0.45 24.43
C ASP A 186 -1.44 0.76 23.27
N HIS A 187 -1.24 0.09 22.13
CA HIS A 187 -2.05 0.30 20.93
C HIS A 187 -3.54 -0.03 21.17
N ALA A 188 -4.42 0.95 20.94
CA ALA A 188 -5.86 0.80 21.06
C ALA A 188 -6.58 1.58 19.96
N PHE A 189 -7.44 0.91 19.19
CA PHE A 189 -8.33 1.62 18.27
C PHE A 189 -9.50 2.23 19.03
N ALA A 190 -9.80 3.49 18.72
CA ALA A 190 -10.99 4.20 19.16
C ALA A 190 -11.71 4.83 17.95
N ALA A 191 -12.82 5.53 18.21
CA ALA A 191 -13.65 6.10 17.14
C ALA A 191 -12.91 7.12 16.26
N ASP A 192 -11.91 7.81 16.79
CA ASP A 192 -11.15 8.88 16.14
C ASP A 192 -9.80 8.44 15.56
N GLY A 193 -9.35 7.21 15.82
CA GLY A 193 -8.13 6.66 15.25
C GLY A 193 -7.44 5.60 16.10
N LEU A 194 -6.14 5.44 15.89
CA LEU A 194 -5.30 4.57 16.70
C LEU A 194 -4.65 5.39 17.82
N HIS A 195 -5.01 5.08 19.07
CA HIS A 195 -4.34 5.59 20.28
C HIS A 195 -3.18 4.67 20.63
N LEU A 196 -2.09 5.24 21.14
CA LEU A 196 -0.89 4.53 21.56
C LEU A 196 -0.05 5.40 22.49
N THR A 197 0.91 4.77 23.17
CA THR A 197 1.98 5.46 23.89
C THR A 197 3.25 5.44 23.04
N LEU A 198 3.83 6.60 22.74
CA LEU A 198 5.16 6.70 22.16
C LEU A 198 6.18 6.87 23.28
N SER A 199 7.04 5.88 23.48
CA SER A 199 8.15 5.91 24.44
C SER A 199 9.46 6.23 23.72
N LEU A 200 10.15 7.28 24.15
CA LEU A 200 11.39 7.77 23.54
C LEU A 200 12.51 7.86 24.58
N PHE A 201 13.65 7.24 24.27
CA PHE A 201 14.89 7.42 25.00
C PHE A 201 15.82 8.31 24.17
N GLU A 202 16.15 9.49 24.69
CA GLU A 202 17.09 10.41 24.03
C GLU A 202 18.50 9.81 23.98
N LEU A 203 19.26 10.11 22.91
CA LEU A 203 20.68 9.71 22.83
C LEU A 203 21.51 10.30 23.97
N ARG A 204 21.14 11.50 24.41
CA ARG A 204 21.77 12.25 25.50
C ARG A 204 20.66 13.00 26.23
N GLY A 205 20.32 12.57 27.45
CA GLY A 205 19.24 13.15 28.24
C GLY A 205 18.90 12.27 29.44
N GLU A 206 18.06 12.78 30.33
CA GLU A 206 17.60 12.04 31.50
C GLU A 206 16.28 11.33 31.19
N GLY A 207 16.32 10.00 31.29
CA GLY A 207 15.13 9.14 31.36
C GLY A 207 14.37 8.90 30.06
N GLU A 208 13.42 7.99 30.16
CA GLU A 208 12.38 7.73 29.17
C GLU A 208 11.40 8.90 29.13
N LYS A 209 10.98 9.30 27.93
CA LYS A 209 9.84 10.21 27.75
C LYS A 209 8.70 9.46 27.10
N ARG A 210 7.57 9.38 27.81
CA ARG A 210 6.34 8.75 27.32
C ARG A 210 5.36 9.81 26.87
N PHE A 211 4.75 9.60 25.72
CA PHE A 211 3.77 10.51 25.13
C PHE A 211 2.50 9.75 24.79
N ALA A 212 1.36 10.20 25.31
CA ALA A 212 0.06 9.77 24.82
C ALA A 212 -0.17 10.35 23.42
N CYS A 213 -0.39 9.48 22.43
CA CYS A 213 -0.53 9.86 21.05
C CYS A 213 -1.77 9.26 20.40
N VAL A 214 -2.26 9.95 19.37
CA VAL A 214 -3.29 9.49 18.46
C VAL A 214 -2.80 9.62 17.02
N ILE A 215 -3.05 8.59 16.22
CA ILE A 215 -2.95 8.64 14.75
C ILE A 215 -4.39 8.70 14.23
N PRO A 216 -4.88 9.89 13.85
CA PRO A 216 -6.26 10.04 13.43
C PRO A 216 -6.53 9.30 12.12
N ILE A 217 -7.69 8.65 12.06
CA ILE A 217 -8.21 8.01 10.85
C ILE A 217 -9.49 8.73 10.48
N GLN A 218 -9.46 9.49 9.39
CA GLN A 218 -10.57 10.35 8.97
C GLN A 218 -10.78 10.21 7.47
N ASN A 219 -12.03 9.97 7.06
CA ASN A 219 -12.40 9.75 5.66
C ASN A 219 -11.48 8.72 5.00
N GLU A 220 -11.27 7.57 5.67
CA GLU A 220 -10.46 6.45 5.18
C GLU A 220 -8.97 6.80 4.93
N ARG A 221 -8.49 7.92 5.49
CA ARG A 221 -7.11 8.38 5.37
C ARG A 221 -6.42 8.42 6.73
N ILE A 222 -5.18 7.95 6.73
CA ILE A 222 -4.29 8.02 7.88
C ILE A 222 -3.66 9.43 7.95
N LYS A 223 -3.81 10.11 9.08
CA LYS A 223 -3.25 11.46 9.30
C LYS A 223 -1.86 11.41 9.93
N GLU A 224 -1.29 12.57 10.25
CA GLU A 224 -0.05 12.65 11.03
C GLU A 224 -0.28 12.21 12.47
N LEU A 225 0.77 11.64 13.08
CA LEU A 225 0.82 11.31 14.49
C LEU A 225 0.71 12.61 15.30
N LYS A 226 -0.18 12.63 16.28
CA LYS A 226 -0.34 13.75 17.21
C LYS A 226 -0.09 13.25 18.63
N CYS A 227 0.84 13.87 19.32
CA CYS A 227 1.18 13.50 20.70
C CYS A 227 0.96 14.71 21.62
N GLY A 228 0.54 14.43 22.85
CA GLY A 228 0.43 15.42 23.92
C GLY A 228 1.79 15.84 24.50
N ALA A 229 1.75 16.54 25.64
CA ALA A 229 2.95 16.75 26.45
C ALA A 229 3.45 15.41 27.01
N PRO A 230 4.77 15.26 27.28
CA PRO A 230 5.28 14.05 27.91
C PRO A 230 4.67 13.85 29.30
N GLU A 231 4.37 12.61 29.65
CA GLU A 231 3.81 12.26 30.95
C GLU A 231 4.84 12.51 32.06
N PRO A 232 4.48 13.19 33.16
CA PRO A 232 5.42 13.47 34.24
C PRO A 232 5.69 12.21 35.06
N GLY A 233 6.95 11.74 35.04
CA GLY A 233 7.46 10.74 35.99
C GLY A 233 7.43 9.30 35.51
N ALA A 234 8.10 8.99 34.39
CA ALA A 234 8.58 7.65 34.10
C ALA A 234 10.00 7.46 34.64
#